data_AF-A0A522PQU9-F1
#
_entry.id   AF-A0A522PQU9-F1
#
_cell.length_a   1.000
_cell.length_b   1.000
_cell.length_c   1.000
_cell.angle_alpha   90.00
_cell.angle_beta   90.00
_cell.angle_gamma   90.00
#
_symmetry.space_group_name_H-M   'P 1'
#
loop_
_entity.id
_entity.type
_entity.pdbx_description
1 polymer ?
#
loop_
_entity_poly.entity_id
_entity_poly.type
_entity_poly.pdbx_seq_one_letter_code
_entity_poly.pdbx_strand_id
1 'polypeptide(L)'
;FDVAYQSYLPSLVDREDLVEGNGKLEASRASAQVVGPGIGGGLISLLSAPLAILGDCLSYVLSAIFVWRIHTAEAHPEAARVAAGVGREPLRSQVRAGLRFVVGNPYLRGIAGATSSSNLFSNLGFAVLPVYLYRDLGLSAATVGVIFGIGSIGSLLGALVANRLAGSIGLGRTIIAAIFVGGVAGLLIPLAPADVPEPWIVASVFVGGFGSVAYNINQVSFRQAICPTEMQGRMNATMRFLVWGTIPIGSVLGGVVASIVGVHGAIWIGAVGGLFPFLSVLFSPVRSLLVMPEAADEVPGQAASAAG
;
A
#
# COMPACT_ATOMS: atom_id res chain seq x y z
N PHE A 1 -6.65 13.99 0.81
CA PHE A 1 -7.72 14.23 1.79
C PHE A 1 -7.55 13.32 3.00
N ASP A 2 -7.57 11.99 2.82
CA ASP A 2 -7.57 10.99 3.91
C ASP A 2 -6.49 11.15 4.99
N VAL A 3 -5.24 11.38 4.58
CA VAL A 3 -4.12 11.52 5.52
C VAL A 3 -4.15 12.86 6.26
N ALA A 4 -4.74 13.89 5.63
CA ALA A 4 -4.80 15.23 6.21
C ALA A 4 -5.90 15.33 7.28
N TYR A 5 -7.10 14.76 7.04
CA TYR A 5 -8.20 14.88 8.00
C TYR A 5 -7.98 14.03 9.27
N GLN A 6 -7.40 12.83 9.16
CA GLN A 6 -7.07 12.01 10.34
C GLN A 6 -5.99 12.67 11.22
N SER A 7 -5.07 13.41 10.61
CA SER A 7 -4.03 14.17 11.32
C SER A 7 -4.56 15.48 11.92
N TYR A 8 -5.75 15.93 11.47
CA TYR A 8 -6.38 17.18 11.89
C TYR A 8 -7.41 16.98 13.01
N LEU A 9 -7.96 15.77 13.16
CA LEU A 9 -8.89 15.47 14.25
C LEU A 9 -8.29 15.80 15.65
N PRO A 10 -7.02 15.46 15.97
CA PRO A 10 -6.44 15.78 17.27
C PRO A 10 -6.27 17.28 17.57
N SER A 11 -6.37 18.15 16.56
CA SER A 11 -6.38 19.61 16.73
C SER A 11 -7.79 20.21 16.81
N LEU A 12 -8.83 19.42 16.57
CA LEU A 12 -10.24 19.85 16.53
C LEU A 12 -11.05 19.44 17.75
N VAL A 13 -10.68 18.35 18.43
CA VAL A 13 -11.42 17.78 19.55
C VAL A 13 -10.49 17.52 20.73
N ASP A 14 -11.04 17.59 21.94
CA ASP A 14 -10.30 17.29 23.16
C ASP A 14 -9.90 15.81 23.21
N ARG A 15 -8.84 15.48 23.99
CA ARG A 15 -8.28 14.13 24.06
C ARG A 15 -9.30 13.06 24.44
N GLU A 16 -10.28 13.43 25.24
CA GLU A 16 -11.37 12.59 25.75
C GLU A 16 -12.33 12.15 24.63
N ASP A 17 -12.52 13.02 23.63
CA ASP A 17 -13.44 12.84 22.52
C ASP A 17 -12.80 12.23 21.28
N LEU A 18 -11.48 11.97 21.30
CA LEU A 18 -10.75 11.41 20.16
C LEU A 18 -11.31 10.06 19.70
N VAL A 19 -11.75 9.22 20.64
CA VAL A 19 -12.33 7.91 20.30
C VAL A 19 -13.66 8.08 19.60
N GLU A 20 -14.52 8.98 20.07
CA GLU A 20 -15.80 9.29 19.45
C GLU A 20 -15.61 9.95 18.07
N GLY A 21 -14.67 10.90 17.97
CA GLY A 21 -14.31 11.58 16.74
C GLY A 21 -13.78 10.61 15.67
N ASN A 22 -12.87 9.71 16.04
CA ASN A 22 -12.38 8.66 15.14
C ASN A 22 -13.51 7.69 14.77
N GLY A 23 -14.38 7.33 15.71
CA GLY A 23 -15.55 6.49 15.46
C GLY A 23 -16.50 7.10 14.42
N LYS A 24 -16.79 8.41 14.50
CA LYS A 24 -17.61 9.12 13.51
C LYS A 24 -16.93 9.19 12.13
N LEU A 25 -15.62 9.42 12.10
CA LEU A 25 -14.86 9.45 10.84
C LEU A 25 -14.82 8.09 10.16
N GLU A 26 -14.58 7.00 10.91
CA GLU A 26 -14.62 5.66 10.35
C GLU A 26 -16.03 5.22 9.97
N ALA A 27 -17.06 5.61 10.72
CA ALA A 27 -18.45 5.38 10.31
C ALA A 27 -18.78 6.09 8.99
N SER A 28 -18.32 7.33 8.80
CA SER A 28 -18.47 8.07 7.55
C SER A 28 -17.73 7.38 6.39
N ARG A 29 -16.48 6.97 6.62
CA ARG A 29 -15.66 6.25 5.63
C ARG A 29 -16.27 4.92 5.23
N ALA A 30 -16.68 4.12 6.20
CA ALA A 30 -17.32 2.83 5.96
C ALA A 30 -18.63 3.01 5.18
N SER A 31 -19.44 4.00 5.55
CA SER A 31 -20.67 4.34 4.82
C SER A 31 -20.38 4.75 3.37
N ALA A 32 -19.38 5.59 3.15
CA ALA A 32 -18.97 6.01 1.80
C ALA A 32 -18.45 4.82 0.97
N GLN A 33 -17.73 3.86 1.58
CA GLN A 33 -17.25 2.67 0.89
C GLN A 33 -18.37 1.68 0.55
N VAL A 34 -19.39 1.56 1.40
CA VAL A 34 -20.53 0.67 1.18
C VAL A 34 -21.48 1.27 0.13
N VAL A 35 -21.79 2.56 0.26
CA VAL A 35 -22.83 3.22 -0.53
C VAL A 35 -22.26 3.80 -1.84
N GLY A 36 -21.00 4.24 -1.83
CA GLY A 36 -20.34 4.93 -2.95
C GLY A 36 -20.32 4.15 -4.26
N PRO A 37 -19.88 2.87 -4.30
CA PRO A 37 -19.89 2.08 -5.52
C PRO A 37 -21.30 1.84 -6.07
N GLY A 38 -22.30 1.66 -5.19
CA GLY A 38 -23.71 1.47 -5.58
C GLY A 38 -24.31 2.72 -6.21
N ILE A 39 -24.13 3.88 -5.58
CA ILE A 39 -24.59 5.18 -6.13
C ILE A 39 -23.81 5.51 -7.41
N GLY A 40 -22.49 5.30 -7.43
CA GLY A 40 -21.65 5.55 -8.60
C GLY A 40 -22.05 4.69 -9.79
N GLY A 41 -22.28 3.39 -9.59
CA GLY A 41 -22.78 2.48 -10.63
C GLY A 41 -24.18 2.84 -11.13
N GLY A 42 -25.09 3.22 -10.23
CA GLY A 42 -26.42 3.70 -10.58
C GLY A 42 -26.40 5.00 -11.39
N LEU A 43 -25.59 5.98 -10.98
CA LEU A 43 -25.40 7.25 -11.71
C LEU A 43 -24.82 7.02 -13.10
N ILE A 44 -23.82 6.14 -13.24
CA ILE A 44 -23.23 5.81 -14.55
C ILE A 44 -24.26 5.13 -15.46
N SER A 45 -25.08 4.23 -14.89
CA SER A 45 -26.11 3.49 -15.64
C SER A 45 -27.29 4.37 -16.08
N LEU A 46 -27.65 5.39 -15.29
CA LEU A 46 -28.78 6.28 -15.56
C LEU A 46 -28.41 7.54 -16.36
N LEU A 47 -27.21 8.08 -16.16
CA LEU A 47 -26.83 9.42 -16.65
C LEU A 47 -25.59 9.42 -17.55
N SER A 48 -24.97 8.28 -17.86
CA SER A 48 -23.73 8.16 -18.65
C SER A 48 -22.47 8.65 -17.91
N ALA A 49 -21.30 8.09 -18.28
CA ALA A 49 -20.02 8.35 -17.60
C ALA A 49 -19.63 9.85 -17.46
N PRO A 50 -19.85 10.74 -18.45
CA PRO A 50 -19.46 12.15 -18.32
C PRO A 50 -20.25 12.92 -17.26
N LEU A 51 -21.54 12.63 -17.08
CA LEU A 51 -22.39 13.30 -16.08
C LEU A 51 -22.10 12.78 -14.66
N ALA A 52 -21.71 11.50 -14.53
CA ALA A 52 -21.22 10.97 -13.26
C ALA A 52 -19.93 11.69 -12.79
N ILE A 53 -19.03 12.01 -13.73
CA ILE A 53 -17.82 12.81 -13.44
C ILE A 53 -18.18 14.23 -12.99
N LEU A 54 -19.18 14.87 -13.59
CA LEU A 54 -19.65 16.19 -13.14
C LEU A 54 -20.25 16.13 -11.73
N GLY A 55 -20.99 15.07 -11.41
CA GLY A 55 -21.49 14.83 -10.06
C GLY A 55 -20.37 14.66 -9.03
N ASP A 56 -19.32 13.91 -9.38
CA ASP A 56 -18.12 13.76 -8.55
C ASP A 56 -17.44 15.11 -8.32
N CYS A 57 -17.20 15.89 -9.39
CA CYS A 57 -16.65 17.25 -9.30
C CYS A 57 -17.46 18.15 -8.35
N LEU A 58 -18.80 18.11 -8.43
CA LEU A 58 -19.66 18.91 -7.56
C LEU A 58 -19.54 18.49 -6.09
N SER A 59 -19.39 17.19 -5.82
CA SER A 59 -19.17 16.66 -4.47
C SER A 59 -17.86 17.15 -3.86
N TYR A 60 -16.80 17.24 -4.66
CA TYR A 60 -15.51 17.80 -4.24
C TYR A 60 -15.59 19.31 -3.96
N VAL A 61 -16.36 20.06 -4.76
CA VAL A 61 -16.61 21.49 -4.51
C VAL A 61 -17.36 21.68 -3.19
N LEU A 62 -18.40 20.88 -2.93
CA LEU A 62 -19.12 20.91 -1.65
C LEU A 62 -18.22 20.55 -0.47
N SER A 63 -17.37 19.53 -0.62
CA SER A 63 -16.36 19.17 0.38
C SER A 63 -15.40 20.33 0.66
N ALA A 64 -14.90 20.99 -0.38
CA ALA A 64 -14.01 22.15 -0.25
C ALA A 64 -14.70 23.31 0.48
N ILE A 65 -15.98 23.58 0.22
CA ILE A 65 -16.77 24.60 0.92
C ILE A 65 -16.93 24.25 2.41
N PHE A 66 -17.23 22.99 2.73
CA PHE A 66 -17.36 22.54 4.11
C PHE A 66 -16.04 22.66 4.88
N VAL A 67 -14.93 22.26 4.27
CA VAL A 67 -13.59 22.41 4.86
C VAL A 67 -13.25 23.90 5.03
N TRP A 68 -13.53 24.74 4.04
CA TRP A 68 -13.26 26.18 4.11
C TRP A 68 -14.05 26.88 5.23
N ARG A 69 -15.20 26.34 5.63
CA ARG A 69 -15.98 26.89 6.74
C ARG A 69 -15.45 26.52 8.12
N ILE A 70 -14.51 25.58 8.24
CA ILE A 70 -13.91 25.21 9.52
C ILE A 70 -12.95 26.33 9.97
N HIS A 71 -13.45 27.22 10.83
CA HIS A 71 -12.66 28.28 11.46
C HIS A 71 -12.18 27.78 12.83
N THR A 72 -11.15 26.95 12.85
CA THR A 72 -10.47 26.56 14.09
C THR A 72 -9.02 27.00 14.00
N ALA A 73 -8.56 27.78 14.97
CA ALA A 73 -7.19 28.24 15.02
C ALA A 73 -6.28 27.05 15.31
N GLU A 74 -5.50 26.64 14.30
CA GLU A 74 -4.56 25.54 14.37
C GLU A 74 -3.46 25.81 15.40
N ALA A 75 -3.33 24.95 16.41
CA ALA A 75 -2.09 24.83 17.17
C ALA A 75 -1.04 24.09 16.32
N HIS A 76 -0.56 24.73 15.26
CA HIS A 76 0.48 24.17 14.41
C HIS A 76 1.83 24.19 15.15
N PRO A 77 2.50 23.04 15.36
CA PRO A 77 3.89 23.03 15.82
C PRO A 77 4.83 23.78 14.86
N GLU A 78 4.48 23.83 13.57
CA GLU A 78 5.16 24.68 12.58
C GLU A 78 4.89 26.18 12.78
N ALA A 79 3.68 26.58 13.18
CA ALA A 79 3.37 27.98 13.48
C ALA A 79 4.12 28.43 14.73
N ALA A 80 4.26 27.57 15.74
CA ALA A 80 5.12 27.81 16.89
C ALA A 80 6.61 27.92 16.52
N ARG A 81 7.12 27.09 15.59
CA ARG A 81 8.52 27.18 15.10
C ARG A 81 8.79 28.41 14.25
N VAL A 82 7.85 28.79 13.40
CA VAL A 82 7.91 30.02 12.59
C VAL A 82 7.80 31.26 13.50
N ALA A 83 6.93 31.23 14.51
CA ALA A 83 6.85 32.26 15.55
C ALA A 83 8.12 32.33 16.41
N ALA A 84 8.82 31.21 16.60
CA ALA A 84 10.12 31.13 17.27
C ALA A 84 11.32 31.50 16.36
N GLY A 85 11.09 31.97 15.13
CA GLY A 85 12.16 32.39 14.22
C GLY A 85 12.99 31.27 13.59
N VAL A 86 12.57 30.01 13.75
CA VAL A 86 13.23 28.86 13.11
C VAL A 86 12.77 28.82 11.65
N GLY A 87 13.65 29.20 10.73
CA GLY A 87 13.36 29.17 9.29
C GLY A 87 12.92 27.78 8.83
N ARG A 88 11.97 27.72 7.88
CA ARG A 88 11.53 26.46 7.27
C ARG A 88 12.73 25.74 6.65
N GLU A 89 12.98 24.50 7.05
CA GLU A 89 14.02 23.68 6.39
C GLU A 89 13.73 23.61 4.88
N PRO A 90 14.72 23.83 4.01
CA PRO A 90 14.52 23.74 2.56
C PRO A 90 13.96 22.37 2.18
N LEU A 91 12.98 22.33 1.26
CA LEU A 91 12.36 21.07 0.81
C LEU A 91 13.41 20.05 0.34
N ARG A 92 14.46 20.50 -0.34
CA ARG A 92 15.59 19.65 -0.75
C ARG A 92 16.29 18.98 0.44
N SER A 93 16.46 19.71 1.55
CA SER A 93 17.04 19.17 2.78
C SER A 93 16.12 18.10 3.38
N GLN A 94 14.82 18.37 3.44
CA GLN A 94 13.83 17.43 3.96
C GLN A 94 13.75 16.14 3.13
N VAL A 95 13.77 16.25 1.80
CA VAL A 95 13.80 15.11 0.87
C VAL A 95 15.10 14.32 1.06
N ARG A 96 16.26 14.99 1.12
CA ARG A 96 17.55 14.34 1.34
C ARG A 96 17.61 13.63 2.70
N ALA A 97 17.03 14.22 3.75
CA ALA A 97 16.95 13.61 5.07
C ALA A 97 16.10 12.33 5.05
N GLY A 98 14.93 12.35 4.42
CA GLY A 98 14.08 11.17 4.24
C GLY A 98 14.77 10.06 3.43
N LEU A 99 15.39 10.42 2.30
CA LEU A 99 16.12 9.48 1.46
C LEU A 99 17.31 8.85 2.19
N ARG A 100 18.14 9.67 2.86
CA ARG A 100 19.27 9.20 3.65
C ARG A 100 18.83 8.28 4.78
N PHE A 101 17.69 8.58 5.43
CA PHE A 101 17.15 7.75 6.51
C PHE A 101 16.70 6.37 6.00
N VAL A 102 15.94 6.31 4.91
CA VAL A 102 15.45 5.05 4.34
C VAL A 102 16.59 4.20 3.77
N VAL A 103 17.51 4.81 3.01
CA VAL A 103 18.61 4.09 2.37
C VAL A 103 19.71 3.72 3.37
N GLY A 104 19.93 4.54 4.40
CA GLY A 104 20.91 4.30 5.45
C GLY A 104 20.48 3.27 6.49
N ASN A 105 19.16 3.10 6.72
CA ASN A 105 18.65 2.10 7.64
C ASN A 105 18.53 0.72 6.93
N PRO A 106 19.28 -0.32 7.36
CA PRO A 106 19.29 -1.61 6.68
C PRO A 106 17.94 -2.34 6.73
N TYR A 107 17.11 -2.07 7.74
CA TYR A 107 15.76 -2.62 7.83
C TYR A 107 14.82 -1.99 6.78
N LEU A 108 14.80 -0.65 6.72
CA LEU A 108 13.95 0.09 5.77
C LEU A 108 14.38 -0.16 4.33
N ARG A 109 15.68 -0.25 4.06
CA ARG A 109 16.22 -0.58 2.73
C ARG A 109 15.79 -1.97 2.27
N GLY A 110 15.80 -2.97 3.16
CA GLY A 110 15.34 -4.34 2.85
C GLY A 110 13.86 -4.36 2.46
N ILE A 111 13.03 -3.66 3.23
CA ILE A 111 11.60 -3.50 2.95
C ILE A 111 11.36 -2.71 1.65
N ALA A 112 12.08 -1.60 1.44
CA ALA A 112 11.96 -0.81 0.22
C ALA A 112 12.31 -1.65 -1.02
N GLY A 113 13.44 -2.37 -0.99
CA GLY A 113 13.85 -3.24 -2.10
C GLY A 113 12.82 -4.34 -2.39
N ALA A 114 12.27 -4.97 -1.36
CA ALA A 114 11.24 -5.98 -1.50
C ALA A 114 9.95 -5.41 -2.12
N THR A 115 9.39 -4.36 -1.53
CA THR A 115 8.11 -3.80 -1.98
C THR A 115 8.23 -3.14 -3.36
N SER A 116 9.34 -2.44 -3.65
CA SER A 116 9.60 -1.86 -4.97
C SER A 116 9.73 -2.93 -6.04
N SER A 117 10.47 -4.01 -5.79
CA SER A 117 10.61 -5.12 -6.75
C SER A 117 9.29 -5.84 -6.96
N SER A 118 8.56 -6.12 -5.87
CA SER A 118 7.23 -6.74 -5.96
C SER A 118 6.27 -5.88 -6.78
N ASN A 119 6.19 -4.58 -6.52
CA ASN A 119 5.32 -3.68 -7.26
C ASN A 119 5.68 -3.63 -8.74
N LEU A 120 6.97 -3.55 -9.07
CA LEU A 120 7.44 -3.53 -10.45
C LEU A 120 6.93 -4.75 -11.24
N PHE A 121 7.21 -5.95 -10.74
CA PHE A 121 6.88 -7.19 -11.44
C PHE A 121 5.39 -7.53 -11.40
N SER A 122 4.70 -7.27 -10.28
CA SER A 122 3.26 -7.43 -10.19
C SER A 122 2.55 -6.50 -11.17
N ASN A 123 2.97 -5.24 -11.32
CA ASN A 123 2.35 -4.31 -12.27
C ASN A 123 2.72 -4.61 -13.73
N LEU A 124 3.89 -5.18 -13.99
CA LEU A 124 4.25 -5.71 -15.31
C LEU A 124 3.24 -6.76 -15.77
N GLY A 125 2.93 -7.75 -14.92
CA GLY A 125 1.91 -8.76 -15.23
C GLY A 125 0.49 -8.19 -15.21
N PHE A 126 0.15 -7.35 -14.23
CA PHE A 126 -1.19 -6.81 -14.05
C PHE A 126 -1.62 -5.89 -15.21
N ALA A 127 -0.69 -5.16 -15.82
CA ALA A 127 -0.98 -4.29 -16.96
C ALA A 127 -1.53 -5.04 -18.19
N VAL A 128 -1.16 -6.32 -18.34
CA VAL A 128 -1.55 -7.16 -19.49
C VAL A 128 -2.54 -8.26 -19.10
N LEU A 129 -2.76 -8.45 -17.80
CA LEU A 129 -3.64 -9.48 -17.25
C LEU A 129 -5.07 -9.42 -17.81
N PRO A 130 -5.76 -8.27 -17.92
CA PRO A 130 -7.10 -8.24 -18.51
C PRO A 130 -7.13 -8.73 -19.96
N VAL A 131 -6.11 -8.40 -20.75
CA VAL A 131 -5.99 -8.89 -22.14
C VAL A 131 -5.83 -10.40 -22.15
N TYR A 132 -4.98 -10.95 -21.27
CA TYR A 132 -4.82 -12.40 -21.15
C TYR A 132 -6.11 -13.11 -20.75
N LEU A 133 -6.79 -12.64 -19.71
CA LEU A 133 -8.02 -13.26 -19.21
C LEU A 133 -9.13 -13.27 -20.27
N TYR A 134 -9.32 -12.15 -20.98
CA TYR A 134 -10.42 -12.01 -21.94
C TYR A 134 -10.11 -12.56 -23.32
N ARG A 135 -8.88 -12.37 -23.82
CA ARG A 135 -8.52 -12.71 -25.21
C ARG A 135 -7.88 -14.09 -25.32
N ASP A 136 -6.99 -14.44 -24.40
CA ASP A 136 -6.22 -15.68 -24.50
C ASP A 136 -6.94 -16.82 -23.79
N LEU A 137 -7.56 -16.56 -22.64
CA LEU A 137 -8.35 -17.53 -21.88
C LEU A 137 -9.86 -17.47 -22.15
N GLY A 138 -10.33 -16.49 -22.94
CA GLY A 138 -11.73 -16.40 -23.36
C GLY A 138 -12.73 -16.20 -22.21
N LEU A 139 -12.28 -15.75 -21.04
CA LEU A 139 -13.15 -15.62 -19.87
C LEU A 139 -14.14 -14.47 -20.05
N SER A 140 -15.36 -14.65 -19.56
CA SER A 140 -16.35 -13.58 -19.53
C SER A 140 -16.05 -12.55 -18.42
N ALA A 141 -16.51 -11.32 -18.58
CA ALA A 141 -16.41 -10.30 -17.53
C ALA A 141 -17.10 -10.73 -16.21
N ALA A 142 -18.21 -11.47 -16.29
CA ALA A 142 -18.88 -12.03 -15.12
C ALA A 142 -18.00 -13.06 -14.40
N THR A 143 -17.36 -13.96 -15.15
CA THR A 143 -16.43 -14.96 -14.61
C THR A 143 -15.25 -14.28 -13.91
N VAL A 144 -14.62 -13.31 -14.57
CA VAL A 144 -13.52 -12.54 -13.96
C VAL A 144 -13.98 -11.81 -12.71
N GLY A 145 -15.16 -11.18 -12.73
CA GLY A 145 -15.75 -10.53 -11.56
C GLY A 145 -15.91 -11.50 -10.37
N VAL A 146 -16.43 -12.71 -10.61
CA VAL A 146 -16.56 -13.75 -9.58
C VAL A 146 -15.21 -14.20 -9.07
N ILE A 147 -14.23 -14.42 -9.96
CA ILE A 147 -12.85 -14.82 -9.59
C ILE A 147 -12.23 -13.80 -8.63
N PHE A 148 -12.27 -12.51 -8.98
CA PHE A 148 -11.73 -11.45 -8.13
C PHE A 148 -12.54 -11.25 -6.84
N GLY A 149 -13.86 -11.47 -6.90
CA GLY A 149 -14.74 -11.48 -5.73
C GLY A 149 -14.35 -12.56 -4.71
N ILE A 150 -14.22 -13.81 -5.16
CA ILE A 150 -13.75 -14.93 -4.33
C ILE A 150 -12.32 -14.68 -3.84
N GLY A 151 -11.44 -14.22 -4.73
CA GLY A 151 -10.05 -13.90 -4.41
C GLY A 151 -9.91 -12.84 -3.31
N SER A 152 -10.83 -11.87 -3.25
CA SER A 152 -10.86 -10.84 -2.20
C SER A 152 -11.08 -11.39 -0.79
N ILE A 153 -11.67 -12.59 -0.66
CA ILE A 153 -11.79 -13.29 0.63
C ILE A 153 -10.40 -13.61 1.19
N GLY A 154 -9.45 -13.97 0.34
CA GLY A 154 -8.07 -14.22 0.73
C GLY A 154 -7.43 -12.99 1.38
N SER A 155 -7.66 -11.80 0.81
CA SER A 155 -7.23 -10.52 1.39
C SER A 155 -7.83 -10.25 2.78
N LEU A 156 -9.13 -10.53 2.97
CA LEU A 156 -9.80 -10.38 4.27
C LEU A 156 -9.22 -11.35 5.31
N LEU A 157 -9.01 -12.61 4.94
CA LEU A 157 -8.36 -13.60 5.80
C LEU A 157 -6.92 -13.19 6.13
N GLY A 158 -6.18 -12.64 5.16
CA GLY A 158 -4.86 -12.08 5.35
C GLY A 158 -4.87 -11.01 6.44
N ALA A 159 -5.84 -10.09 6.40
CA ALA A 159 -5.98 -9.04 7.41
C ALA A 159 -6.28 -9.59 8.82
N LEU A 160 -7.17 -10.59 8.92
CA LEU A 160 -7.59 -11.17 10.20
C LEU A 160 -6.50 -11.99 10.89
N VAL A 161 -5.60 -12.60 10.10
CA VAL A 161 -4.60 -13.55 10.60
C VAL A 161 -3.18 -12.94 10.59
N ALA A 162 -2.93 -11.82 9.91
CA ALA A 162 -1.61 -11.17 9.80
C ALA A 162 -0.89 -11.02 11.15
N ASN A 163 -1.56 -10.48 12.16
CA ASN A 163 -0.98 -10.25 13.49
C ASN A 163 -0.75 -11.57 14.25
N ARG A 164 -1.65 -12.55 14.08
CA ARG A 164 -1.50 -13.88 14.70
C ARG A 164 -0.33 -14.66 14.09
N LEU A 165 -0.10 -14.53 12.78
CA LEU A 165 1.09 -15.08 12.12
C LEU A 165 2.35 -14.44 12.68
N ALA A 166 2.38 -13.11 12.76
CA ALA A 166 3.53 -12.38 13.31
C ALA A 166 3.86 -12.82 14.75
N GLY A 167 2.85 -13.00 15.60
CA GLY A 167 3.04 -13.47 16.98
C GLY A 167 3.43 -14.94 17.11
N SER A 168 3.06 -15.81 16.16
CA SER A 168 3.32 -17.25 16.26
C SER A 168 4.65 -17.68 15.64
N ILE A 169 5.00 -17.17 14.46
CA ILE A 169 6.24 -17.57 13.76
C ILE A 169 7.32 -16.48 13.77
N GLY A 170 6.98 -15.28 14.24
CA GLY A 170 7.84 -14.11 14.30
C GLY A 170 7.60 -13.11 13.17
N LEU A 171 7.82 -11.82 13.44
CA LEU A 171 7.57 -10.72 12.49
C LEU A 171 8.35 -10.87 11.18
N GLY A 172 9.67 -11.06 11.27
CA GLY A 172 10.55 -11.17 10.10
C GLY A 172 10.21 -12.36 9.20
N ARG A 173 9.92 -13.51 9.83
CA ARG A 173 9.51 -14.74 9.12
C ARG A 173 8.15 -14.57 8.47
N THR A 174 7.21 -13.91 9.14
CA THR A 174 5.88 -13.59 8.57
C THR A 174 6.02 -12.70 7.34
N ILE A 175 6.84 -11.64 7.38
CA ILE A 175 7.06 -10.75 6.23
C ILE A 175 7.63 -11.54 5.04
N ILE A 176 8.65 -12.38 5.26
CA ILE A 176 9.28 -13.19 4.22
C ILE A 176 8.31 -14.23 3.65
N ALA A 177 7.60 -14.96 4.51
CA ALA A 177 6.65 -15.99 4.10
C ALA A 177 5.49 -15.38 3.30
N ALA A 178 4.93 -14.26 3.76
CA ALA A 178 3.80 -13.61 3.12
C ALA A 178 4.12 -13.15 1.68
N ILE A 179 5.27 -12.50 1.48
CA ILE A 179 5.68 -12.04 0.15
C ILE A 179 6.11 -13.22 -0.75
N PHE A 180 6.75 -14.25 -0.19
CA PHE A 180 7.10 -15.47 -0.94
C PHE A 180 5.86 -16.23 -1.42
N VAL A 181 4.90 -16.46 -0.51
CA VAL A 181 3.61 -17.11 -0.83
C VAL A 181 2.85 -16.31 -1.89
N GLY A 182 2.85 -14.97 -1.78
CA GLY A 182 2.26 -14.10 -2.80
C GLY A 182 2.95 -14.23 -4.17
N GLY A 183 4.28 -14.32 -4.20
CA GLY A 183 5.05 -14.55 -5.43
C GLY A 183 4.75 -15.90 -6.07
N VAL A 184 4.71 -16.97 -5.28
CA VAL A 184 4.35 -18.32 -5.75
C VAL A 184 2.92 -18.36 -6.29
N ALA A 185 1.98 -17.68 -5.63
CA ALA A 185 0.60 -17.57 -6.11
C ALA A 185 0.54 -16.91 -7.50
N GLY A 186 1.42 -15.95 -7.80
CA GLY A 186 1.49 -15.31 -9.11
C GLY A 186 1.82 -16.27 -10.26
N LEU A 187 2.58 -17.34 -9.99
CA LEU A 187 2.92 -18.37 -10.99
C LEU A 187 1.71 -19.20 -11.43
N LEU A 188 0.65 -19.26 -10.63
CA LEU A 188 -0.56 -20.01 -10.96
C LEU A 188 -1.31 -19.44 -12.17
N ILE A 189 -1.15 -18.13 -12.47
CA ILE A 189 -1.80 -17.49 -13.63
C ILE A 189 -1.23 -18.00 -14.96
N PRO A 190 0.09 -17.89 -15.23
CA PRO A 190 0.65 -18.38 -16.49
C PRO A 190 0.69 -19.92 -16.59
N LEU A 191 0.63 -20.63 -15.45
CA LEU A 191 0.51 -22.10 -15.41
C LEU A 191 -0.92 -22.62 -15.61
N ALA A 192 -1.92 -21.74 -15.61
CA ALA A 192 -3.31 -22.12 -15.75
C ALA A 192 -3.54 -22.87 -17.08
N PRO A 193 -4.04 -24.11 -17.05
CA PRO A 193 -4.43 -24.85 -18.25
C PRO A 193 -5.52 -24.09 -19.03
N ALA A 194 -5.43 -24.07 -20.35
CA ALA A 194 -6.36 -23.32 -21.20
C ALA A 194 -7.80 -23.87 -21.16
N ASP A 195 -7.95 -25.15 -20.84
CA ASP A 195 -9.23 -25.87 -20.73
C ASP A 195 -9.95 -25.61 -19.39
N VAL A 196 -9.21 -25.39 -18.30
CA VAL A 196 -9.78 -25.14 -16.97
C VAL A 196 -8.97 -24.07 -16.20
N PRO A 197 -8.94 -22.81 -16.67
CA PRO A 197 -8.11 -21.77 -16.07
C PRO A 197 -8.68 -21.18 -14.77
N GLU A 198 -9.99 -21.26 -14.54
CA GLU A 198 -10.67 -20.54 -13.46
C GLU A 198 -10.18 -20.92 -12.06
N PRO A 199 -10.05 -22.22 -11.69
CA PRO A 199 -9.59 -22.59 -10.34
C PRO A 199 -8.17 -22.10 -10.05
N TRP A 200 -7.30 -22.07 -11.07
CA TRP A 200 -5.93 -21.62 -10.95
C TRP A 200 -5.85 -20.12 -10.70
N ILE A 201 -6.65 -19.33 -11.42
CA ILE A 201 -6.70 -17.88 -11.23
C ILE A 201 -7.36 -17.56 -9.88
N VAL A 202 -8.42 -18.26 -9.48
CA VAL A 202 -9.02 -18.10 -8.14
C VAL A 202 -7.99 -18.36 -7.05
N ALA A 203 -7.25 -19.48 -7.15
CA ALA A 203 -6.20 -19.80 -6.20
C ALA A 203 -5.09 -18.73 -6.19
N SER A 204 -4.68 -18.22 -7.36
CA SER A 204 -3.71 -17.13 -7.47
C SER A 204 -4.16 -15.86 -6.76
N VAL A 205 -5.36 -15.36 -7.05
CA VAL A 205 -5.87 -14.12 -6.46
C VAL A 205 -6.14 -14.29 -4.97
N PHE A 206 -6.65 -15.45 -4.54
CA PHE A 206 -6.89 -15.72 -3.12
C PHE A 206 -5.60 -15.77 -2.32
N VAL A 207 -4.64 -16.62 -2.72
CA VAL A 207 -3.38 -16.81 -1.99
C VAL A 207 -2.49 -15.57 -2.13
N GLY A 208 -2.49 -14.93 -3.31
CA GLY A 208 -1.80 -13.68 -3.57
C GLY A 208 -2.36 -12.53 -2.74
N GLY A 209 -3.68 -12.40 -2.64
CA GLY A 209 -4.36 -11.41 -1.80
C GLY A 209 -4.04 -11.60 -0.33
N PHE A 210 -4.11 -12.85 0.16
CA PHE A 210 -3.71 -13.20 1.52
C PHE A 210 -2.27 -12.78 1.83
N GLY A 211 -1.31 -13.19 1.00
CA GLY A 211 0.11 -12.87 1.18
C GLY A 211 0.38 -11.38 1.09
N SER A 212 -0.22 -10.69 0.11
CA SER A 212 -0.06 -9.24 -0.10
C SER A 212 -0.55 -8.42 1.10
N VAL A 213 -1.72 -8.75 1.65
CA VAL A 213 -2.28 -8.04 2.81
C VAL A 213 -1.50 -8.35 4.08
N ALA A 214 -1.18 -9.63 4.32
CA ALA A 214 -0.37 -10.02 5.48
C ALA A 214 1.01 -9.36 5.47
N TYR A 215 1.64 -9.28 4.29
CA TYR A 215 2.89 -8.55 4.09
C TYR A 215 2.70 -7.06 4.38
N ASN A 216 1.71 -6.40 3.77
CA ASN A 216 1.49 -4.95 3.89
C ASN A 216 1.26 -4.51 5.33
N ILE A 217 0.44 -5.24 6.09
CA ILE A 217 0.19 -4.93 7.50
C ILE A 217 1.50 -4.98 8.28
N ASN A 218 2.22 -6.10 8.20
CA ASN A 218 3.43 -6.30 8.98
C ASN A 218 4.56 -5.34 8.59
N GLN A 219 4.83 -5.12 7.30
CA GLN A 219 5.90 -4.21 6.87
C GLN A 219 5.60 -2.74 7.16
N VAL A 220 4.34 -2.30 7.05
CA VAL A 220 3.93 -0.92 7.35
C VAL A 220 3.97 -0.67 8.85
N SER A 221 3.47 -1.59 9.67
CA SER A 221 3.55 -1.46 11.12
C SER A 221 5.00 -1.48 11.60
N PHE A 222 5.82 -2.36 11.04
CA PHE A 222 7.25 -2.45 11.37
C PHE A 222 8.00 -1.15 11.07
N ARG A 223 7.87 -0.60 9.86
CA ARG A 223 8.55 0.66 9.50
C ARG A 223 8.07 1.84 10.35
N GLN A 224 6.82 1.83 10.79
CA GLN A 224 6.28 2.86 11.69
C GLN A 224 6.89 2.74 13.08
N ALA A 225 7.00 1.52 13.61
CA ALA A 225 7.56 1.25 14.93
C ALA A 225 9.04 1.66 15.05
N ILE A 226 9.86 1.41 14.03
CA ILE A 226 11.29 1.75 14.05
C ILE A 226 11.59 3.20 13.64
N CYS A 227 10.59 3.98 13.27
CA CYS A 227 10.78 5.33 12.78
C CYS A 227 10.46 6.36 13.89
N PRO A 228 11.43 7.24 14.23
CA PRO A 228 11.16 8.36 15.13
C PRO A 228 9.98 9.21 14.64
N THR A 229 9.19 9.73 15.58
CA THR A 229 7.96 10.50 15.32
C THR A 229 8.21 11.67 14.36
N GLU A 230 9.33 12.37 14.52
CA GLU A 230 9.72 13.54 13.72
C GLU A 230 10.14 13.18 12.29
N MET A 231 10.40 11.89 12.03
CA MET A 231 10.83 11.37 10.73
C MET A 231 9.72 10.59 10.00
N GLN A 232 8.59 10.27 10.66
CA GLN A 232 7.53 9.45 10.07
C GLN A 232 7.00 10.02 8.74
N GLY A 233 6.72 11.32 8.67
CA GLY A 233 6.24 11.96 7.44
C GLY A 233 7.26 11.87 6.30
N ARG A 234 8.53 12.18 6.58
CA ARG A 234 9.64 12.15 5.61
C ARG A 234 9.97 10.73 5.15
N MET A 235 10.00 9.77 6.07
CA MET A 235 10.18 8.35 5.78
C MET A 235 9.03 7.83 4.92
N ASN A 236 7.77 8.13 5.28
CA ASN A 236 6.61 7.66 4.54
C ASN A 236 6.56 8.21 3.10
N ALA A 237 6.85 9.51 2.92
CA ALA A 237 6.94 10.13 1.60
C ALA A 237 8.03 9.49 0.74
N THR A 238 9.21 9.26 1.32
CA THR A 238 10.34 8.60 0.64
C THR A 238 10.00 7.17 0.25
N MET A 239 9.43 6.39 1.18
CA MET A 239 9.00 5.02 0.90
C MET A 239 7.95 4.99 -0.20
N ARG A 240 6.93 5.87 -0.17
CA ARG A 240 5.94 5.95 -1.26
C ARG A 240 6.58 6.26 -2.60
N PHE A 241 7.51 7.22 -2.65
CA PHE A 241 8.21 7.53 -3.88
C PHE A 241 8.99 6.32 -4.43
N LEU A 242 9.79 5.66 -3.59
CA LEU A 242 10.59 4.50 -4.00
C LEU A 242 9.73 3.29 -4.38
N VAL A 243 8.61 3.08 -3.69
CA VAL A 243 7.80 1.87 -3.82
C VAL A 243 6.70 2.04 -4.87
N TRP A 244 5.95 3.14 -4.84
CA TRP A 244 4.88 3.40 -5.83
C TRP A 244 5.44 3.96 -7.13
N GLY A 245 6.62 4.59 -7.13
CA GLY A 245 7.28 5.04 -8.36
C GLY A 245 7.59 3.89 -9.33
N THR A 246 7.69 2.66 -8.83
CA THR A 246 7.89 1.47 -9.67
C THR A 246 6.63 0.98 -10.38
N ILE A 247 5.44 1.37 -9.92
CA ILE A 247 4.16 0.96 -10.50
C ILE A 247 4.03 1.40 -11.97
N PRO A 248 4.14 2.71 -12.31
CA PRO A 248 4.02 3.13 -13.71
C PRO A 248 5.15 2.55 -14.58
N ILE A 249 6.35 2.37 -14.01
CA ILE A 249 7.47 1.74 -14.71
C ILE A 249 7.11 0.28 -15.06
N GLY A 250 6.60 -0.47 -14.09
CA GLY A 250 6.15 -1.86 -14.27
C GLY A 250 5.06 -1.95 -15.32
N SER A 251 4.05 -1.07 -15.27
CA SER A 251 2.96 -1.08 -16.24
C SER A 251 3.41 -0.77 -17.68
N VAL A 252 4.30 0.22 -17.85
CA VAL A 252 4.88 0.53 -19.17
C VAL A 252 5.73 -0.63 -19.67
N LEU A 253 6.58 -1.21 -18.81
CA LEU A 253 7.37 -2.39 -19.15
C LEU A 253 6.47 -3.58 -19.52
N GLY A 254 5.34 -3.77 -18.83
CA GLY A 254 4.36 -4.81 -19.14
C GLY A 254 3.84 -4.69 -20.57
N GLY A 255 3.42 -3.48 -20.96
CA GLY A 255 2.97 -3.21 -22.33
C GLY A 255 4.07 -3.40 -23.38
N VAL A 256 5.27 -2.88 -23.12
CA VAL A 256 6.42 -3.02 -24.03
C VAL A 256 6.82 -4.48 -24.19
N VAL A 257 6.98 -5.21 -23.08
CA VAL A 257 7.35 -6.63 -23.10
C VAL A 257 6.27 -7.45 -23.81
N ALA A 258 4.99 -7.21 -23.55
CA ALA A 258 3.90 -7.91 -24.23
C ALA A 258 3.87 -7.65 -25.74
N SER A 259 4.30 -6.47 -26.21
CA SER A 259 4.42 -6.18 -27.64
C SER A 259 5.55 -6.96 -28.34
N ILE A 260 6.57 -7.40 -27.58
CA ILE A 260 7.75 -8.08 -28.11
C ILE A 260 7.62 -9.61 -27.98
N VAL A 261 7.29 -10.10 -26.79
CA VAL A 261 7.25 -11.55 -26.48
C VAL A 261 5.83 -12.10 -26.31
N GLY A 262 4.81 -11.29 -26.56
CA GLY A 262 3.41 -11.64 -26.38
C GLY A 262 2.92 -11.49 -24.94
N VAL A 263 1.59 -11.49 -24.78
CA VAL A 263 0.90 -11.30 -23.50
C VAL A 263 1.26 -12.39 -22.50
N HIS A 264 1.21 -13.67 -22.92
CA HIS A 264 1.58 -14.81 -22.06
C HIS A 264 3.04 -14.74 -21.59
N GLY A 265 3.97 -14.35 -22.47
CA GLY A 265 5.38 -14.16 -22.12
C GLY A 265 5.59 -13.04 -21.09
N ALA A 266 4.87 -11.92 -21.23
CA ALA A 266 4.90 -10.84 -20.26
C ALA A 266 4.35 -11.27 -18.88
N ILE A 267 3.29 -12.07 -18.83
CA ILE A 267 2.78 -12.63 -17.58
C ILE A 267 3.81 -13.56 -16.92
N TRP A 268 4.47 -14.42 -17.70
CA TRP A 268 5.56 -15.25 -17.18
C TRP A 268 6.68 -14.43 -16.56
N ILE A 269 7.12 -13.37 -17.23
CA ILE A 269 8.17 -12.47 -16.73
C ILE A 269 7.73 -11.78 -15.43
N GLY A 270 6.49 -11.29 -15.37
CA GLY A 270 5.92 -10.70 -14.16
C GLY A 270 5.83 -11.69 -13.00
N ALA A 271 5.38 -12.91 -13.27
CA ALA A 271 5.22 -13.95 -12.25
C ALA A 271 6.57 -14.47 -11.71
N VAL A 272 7.53 -14.74 -12.61
CA VAL A 272 8.88 -15.18 -12.22
C VAL A 272 9.63 -14.06 -11.50
N GLY A 273 9.57 -12.83 -12.00
CA GLY A 273 10.16 -11.68 -11.32
C GLY A 273 9.52 -11.42 -9.94
N GLY A 274 8.22 -11.66 -9.82
CA GLY A 274 7.46 -11.59 -8.57
C GLY A 274 7.80 -12.67 -7.54
N LEU A 275 8.59 -13.70 -7.90
CA LEU A 275 9.02 -14.75 -6.97
C LEU A 275 10.17 -14.29 -6.08
N PHE A 276 11.04 -13.40 -6.54
CA PHE A 276 12.28 -13.01 -5.86
C PHE A 276 12.24 -11.80 -4.90
N PRO A 277 11.17 -10.97 -4.77
CA PRO A 277 11.14 -9.84 -3.84
C PRO A 277 11.48 -10.20 -2.39
N PHE A 278 11.13 -11.41 -1.93
CA PHE A 278 11.45 -11.89 -0.58
C PHE A 278 12.96 -11.88 -0.28
N LEU A 279 13.82 -12.02 -1.30
CA LEU A 279 15.27 -12.05 -1.13
C LEU A 279 15.80 -10.75 -0.51
N SER A 280 15.20 -9.60 -0.86
CA SER A 280 15.58 -8.30 -0.29
C SER A 280 15.35 -8.27 1.23
N VAL A 281 14.29 -8.91 1.71
CA VAL A 281 14.01 -9.04 3.16
C VAL A 281 14.87 -10.14 3.77
N LEU A 282 15.04 -11.28 3.09
CA LEU A 282 15.79 -12.44 3.55
C LEU A 282 17.28 -12.15 3.79
N PHE A 283 17.88 -11.26 3.00
CA PHE A 283 19.27 -10.81 3.18
C PHE A 283 19.39 -9.57 4.06
N SER A 284 18.27 -9.03 4.56
CA SER A 284 18.27 -7.91 5.50
C SER A 284 18.20 -8.38 6.96
N PRO A 285 18.53 -7.50 7.93
CA PRO A 285 18.33 -7.80 9.35
C PRO A 285 16.86 -8.01 9.75
N VAL A 286 15.89 -7.71 8.88
CA VAL A 286 14.46 -7.94 9.15
C VAL A 286 14.18 -9.41 9.45
N ARG A 287 14.92 -10.35 8.82
CA ARG A 287 14.70 -11.80 8.97
C ARG A 287 14.79 -12.32 10.41
N SER A 288 15.57 -11.65 11.26
CA SER A 288 15.82 -12.05 12.65
C SER A 288 14.82 -11.45 13.64
N LEU A 289 13.86 -10.65 13.18
CA LEU A 289 12.87 -10.02 14.04
C LEU A 289 11.83 -11.04 14.49
N LEU A 290 11.73 -11.24 15.80
CA LEU A 290 10.72 -12.10 16.42
C LEU A 290 9.48 -11.31 16.83
N VAL A 291 9.67 -10.14 17.43
CA VAL A 291 8.59 -9.30 17.96
C VAL A 291 8.66 -7.91 17.34
N MET A 292 7.53 -7.21 17.29
CA MET A 292 7.49 -5.80 16.92
C MET A 292 8.34 -4.99 17.91
N PRO A 293 9.31 -4.18 17.46
CA PRO A 293 10.04 -3.29 18.35
C PRO A 293 9.07 -2.30 19.01
N GLU A 294 9.21 -2.06 20.30
CA GLU A 294 8.49 -0.97 20.96
C GLU A 294 9.01 0.38 20.42
N ALA A 295 8.12 1.36 20.34
CA ALA A 295 8.42 2.66 19.74
C ALA A 295 9.45 3.40 20.60
N ALA A 296 10.73 3.27 20.23
CA ALA A 296 11.85 4.10 20.64
C ALA A 296 11.85 4.56 22.11
N ASP A 297 11.95 3.62 23.03
CA ASP A 297 12.88 3.79 24.15
C ASP A 297 14.07 2.86 23.88
N GLU A 298 15.25 3.48 23.77
CA GLU A 298 16.57 2.86 23.57
C GLU A 298 16.84 2.15 22.23
N VAL A 299 17.38 2.89 21.25
CA VAL A 299 18.26 2.29 20.24
C VAL A 299 19.70 2.35 20.75
N PRO A 300 20.35 1.21 21.07
CA PRO A 300 21.78 1.16 21.34
C PRO A 300 22.52 1.49 20.04
N GLY A 301 22.99 2.73 19.93
CA GLY A 301 23.71 3.20 18.74
C GLY A 301 23.83 4.71 18.60
N GLN A 302 22.99 5.50 19.28
CA GLN A 302 23.08 6.97 19.25
C GLN A 302 24.13 7.55 20.22
N ALA A 303 24.59 6.80 21.22
CA ALA A 303 25.66 7.26 22.11
C ALA A 303 27.03 7.40 21.42
N ALA A 304 27.27 6.73 20.29
CA ALA A 304 28.56 6.78 19.59
C ALA A 304 28.68 7.93 18.57
N SER A 305 27.57 8.55 18.16
CA SER A 305 27.58 9.64 17.17
C SER A 305 27.48 11.04 17.79
N ALA A 306 27.22 11.15 19.09
CA ALA A 306 27.17 12.41 19.83
C ALA A 306 28.50 12.76 20.52
N ALA A 307 29.53 11.92 20.37
CA ALA A 307 30.87 12.08 20.94
C ALA A 307 31.98 12.23 19.89
N GLY A 308 31.63 12.64 18.65
CA GLY A 308 32.58 12.86 17.56
C GLY A 308 32.45 14.25 16.96
#